data_AF-A0A353PZ58-F1
#
_entry.id   AF-A0A353PZ58-F1
#
_cell.length_a   1.000
_cell.length_b   1.000
_cell.length_c   1.000
_cell.angle_alpha   90.00
_cell.angle_beta   90.00
_cell.angle_gamma   90.00
#
_symmetry.space_group_name_H-M   'P 1'
#
loop_
_entity.id
_entity.type
_entity.pdbx_description
1 polymer ?
#
loop_
_entity_poly.entity_id
_entity_poly.type
_entity_poly.pdbx_seq_one_letter_code
_entity_poly.pdbx_strand_id
1 'polypeptide(L)' 'GAVRDHKAGTLIGTTTFGKGLVQTVIPLIDGTGIKVTTARYYTPSGECIQKKGIKPDIEVPLP' A
#
# COMPACT_ATOMS: atom_id res chain seq x y z
N GLY A 1 5.32 6.27 -2.16
CA GLY A 1 6.00 5.88 -0.92
C GLY A 1 7.46 6.21 -1.05
N ALA A 2 8.24 5.31 -1.65
CA ALA A 2 9.66 5.54 -1.89
C ALA A 2 9.98 6.86 -2.62
N VAL A 3 9.31 7.15 -3.75
CA VAL A 3 9.53 8.40 -4.50
C VAL A 3 9.31 9.66 -3.65
N ARG A 4 8.21 9.70 -2.87
CA ARG A 4 7.89 10.80 -1.96
C ARG A 4 8.93 10.95 -0.85
N ASP A 5 9.26 9.85 -0.19
CA ASP A 5 10.16 9.86 0.97
C ASP A 5 11.61 10.18 0.59
N HIS A 6 12.05 9.75 -0.60
CA HIS A 6 13.34 10.12 -1.16
C HIS A 6 13.34 11.49 -1.85
N LYS A 7 12.21 12.21 -1.86
CA LYS A 7 12.04 13.47 -2.62
C LYS A 7 12.49 13.34 -4.08
N ALA A 8 12.31 12.16 -4.66
CA ALA A 8 12.78 11.84 -6.00
C ALA A 8 11.81 12.30 -7.11
N GLY A 9 10.63 12.81 -6.74
CA GLY A 9 9.64 13.33 -7.67
C GLY A 9 8.38 13.85 -6.96
N THR A 10 7.55 14.57 -7.70
CA THR A 10 6.28 15.14 -7.22
C THR A 10 5.14 14.18 -7.50
N LEU A 11 4.32 13.88 -6.49
CA LEU A 11 3.11 13.08 -6.63
C LEU A 11 1.92 13.97 -7.01
N ILE A 12 1.20 13.61 -8.06
CA ILE A 12 0.04 14.36 -8.58
C ILE A 12 -1.15 13.41 -8.70
N GLY A 13 -2.35 13.83 -8.29
CA GLY A 13 -3.59 13.06 -8.43
C GLY A 13 -4.44 13.05 -7.17
N THR A 14 -5.01 11.91 -6.81
CA THR A 14 -5.79 11.73 -5.57
C THR A 14 -5.10 10.76 -4.60
N THR A 15 -5.53 10.77 -3.33
CA THR A 15 -5.00 9.85 -2.32
C THR A 15 -5.24 8.39 -2.72
N THR A 16 -4.18 7.58 -2.69
CA THR A 16 -4.28 6.16 -3.08
C THR A 16 -5.07 5.33 -2.06
N PHE A 17 -5.54 4.14 -2.45
CA PHE A 17 -6.40 3.30 -1.60
C PHE A 17 -5.75 2.88 -0.26
N GLY A 18 -4.43 2.66 -0.22
CA GLY A 18 -3.75 2.27 1.01
C GLY A 18 -3.81 0.79 1.36
N LYS A 19 -3.60 -0.10 0.39
CA LYS A 19 -3.32 -1.51 0.68
C LYS A 19 -1.82 -1.71 0.93
N GLY A 20 -1.44 -1.82 2.19
CA GLY A 20 -0.08 -2.08 2.67
C GLY A 20 0.09 -3.45 3.31
N LEU A 21 -0.71 -4.46 2.94
CA LEU A 21 -0.62 -5.82 3.48
C LEU A 21 -0.17 -6.81 2.41
N VAL A 22 0.70 -7.74 2.81
CA VAL A 22 1.04 -8.94 2.05
C VAL A 22 0.17 -10.08 2.54
N GLN A 23 -0.46 -10.79 1.61
CA GLN A 23 -1.30 -11.94 1.90
C GLN A 23 -0.74 -13.17 1.21
N THR A 24 -0.63 -14.27 1.95
CA THR A 24 -0.21 -15.58 1.46
C THR A 24 -1.38 -16.54 1.56
N VAL A 25 -1.54 -17.39 0.54
CA VAL A 25 -2.54 -18.47 0.55
C VAL A 25 -1.86 -19.74 1.05
N ILE A 26 -2.40 -20.32 2.11
CA ILE A 26 -1.98 -21.61 2.65
C ILE A 26 -3.00 -22.65 2.20
N PRO A 27 -2.64 -23.59 1.30
CA PRO A 27 -3.56 -24.62 0.86
C PRO A 27 -3.84 -25.63 1.98
N LEU A 28 -5.06 -26.15 2.02
CA LEU A 28 -5.50 -27.21 2.92
C LEU A 28 -5.66 -28.54 2.15
N ILE A 29 -5.65 -29.65 2.89
CA ILE A 29 -5.66 -31.02 2.33
C ILE A 29 -6.94 -31.30 1.52
N ASP A 30 -8.05 -30.66 1.87
CA ASP A 30 -9.35 -30.79 1.21
C ASP A 30 -9.50 -29.93 -0.07
N GLY A 31 -8.42 -29.27 -0.51
CA GLY A 31 -8.41 -28.40 -1.69
C GLY A 31 -8.88 -26.97 -1.42
N THR A 32 -9.26 -26.64 -0.18
CA THR A 32 -9.54 -25.26 0.23
C THR A 32 -8.25 -24.50 0.58
N GLY A 33 -8.34 -23.23 0.96
CA GLY A 33 -7.16 -22.45 1.33
C GLY A 33 -7.45 -21.28 2.26
N ILE A 34 -6.49 -20.98 3.14
CA ILE A 34 -6.57 -19.87 4.09
C ILE A 34 -5.73 -18.72 3.56
N LYS A 35 -6.34 -17.53 3.42
CA LYS A 35 -5.61 -16.30 3.09
C LYS A 35 -5.21 -15.58 4.37
N VAL A 36 -3.93 -15.61 4.70
CA VAL A 36 -3.39 -15.00 5.92
C VAL A 36 -2.54 -13.78 5.57
N THR A 37 -2.63 -12.73 6.39
CA THR A 37 -1.74 -11.57 6.27
C THR A 37 -0.42 -11.89 6.94
N THR A 38 0.67 -11.87 6.17
CA THR A 38 2.00 -12.31 6.63
C THR A 38 2.97 -11.15 6.87
N ALA A 39 2.76 -10.03 6.18
CA ALA A 39 3.63 -8.86 6.32
C ALA A 39 2.89 -7.54 6.02
N ARG A 40 3.56 -6.44 6.37
CA ARG A 40 3.12 -5.07 6.12
C ARG A 40 4.18 -4.32 5.32
N TYR A 41 3.74 -3.52 4.36
CA TYR A 41 4.60 -2.55 3.69
C TYR A 41 4.66 -1.26 4.49
N TYR A 42 5.88 -0.79 4.71
CA TYR A 42 6.19 0.53 5.25
C TYR A 42 6.95 1.32 4.20
N THR A 43 6.74 2.63 4.17
CA THR A 43 7.56 3.51 3.32
C THR A 43 9.00 3.61 3.88
N PRO A 44 9.99 4.11 3.12
CA PRO A 44 11.35 4.30 3.64
C PRO A 44 11.45 5.15 4.90
N SER A 45 10.51 6.07 5.14
CA SER A 45 10.40 6.84 6.38
C SER A 45 9.73 6.09 7.55
N GLY A 46 9.32 4.83 7.35
CA GLY A 46 8.66 4.02 8.37
C GLY A 46 7.15 4.25 8.47
N GLU A 47 6.51 4.92 7.50
CA GLU A 47 5.07 5.16 7.52
C GLU A 47 4.29 3.90 7.10
N CYS A 48 3.30 3.49 7.91
CA CYS A 48 2.35 2.44 7.55
C CYS A 48 1.25 2.98 6.63
N ILE A 49 1.20 2.50 5.39
CA ILE A 49 0.24 2.96 4.38
C ILE A 49 -1.14 2.27 4.45
N GLN A 50 -1.28 1.25 5.31
CA GLN A 50 -2.49 0.44 5.39
C GLN A 50 -3.70 1.27 5.86
N LYS A 51 -4.79 1.26 5.06
CA LYS A 51 -6.02 2.07 5.23
C LYS A 51 -5.84 3.60 5.14
N LYS A 52 -4.64 4.08 4.88
CA LYS A 52 -4.34 5.52 4.74
C LYS A 52 -4.09 5.93 3.31
N GLY A 53 -3.38 5.09 2.57
CA GLY A 53 -2.89 5.47 1.25
C GLY A 53 -1.64 6.33 1.32
N ILE A 54 -1.36 6.95 0.19
CA ILE A 54 -0.27 7.90 0.01
C ILE A 54 -0.91 9.15 -0.55
N LYS A 55 -0.79 10.24 0.21
CA LYS A 55 -1.27 11.55 -0.20
C LYS A 55 -0.37 12.13 -1.31
N PRO A 56 -0.94 12.65 -2.40
CA PRO A 56 -0.18 13.36 -3.42
C PRO A 56 0.29 14.73 -2.92
N ASP A 57 1.35 15.26 -3.53
CA ASP A 57 1.84 16.62 -3.26
C ASP A 57 0.95 17.66 -3.93
N ILE A 58 0.40 17.35 -5.10
CA ILE A 58 -0.58 18.15 -5.83
C ILE A 58 -1.86 17.34 -5.99
N GLU A 59 -2.94 17.79 -5.33
CA GLU A 59 -4.23 17.11 -5.39
C GLU A 59 -5.00 17.55 -6.64
N VAL A 60 -5.39 16.59 -7.47
CA VAL A 60 -6.17 16.80 -8.70
C VAL A 60 -7.39 15.88 -8.65
N PRO A 61 -8.60 16.41 -8.38
CA PRO A 61 -9.81 15.61 -8.38
C PRO A 61 -10.10 15.11 -9.80
N LEU A 62 -10.62 13.89 -9.90
CA LEU A 62 -11.14 13.40 -11.18
C LEU A 62 -12.41 14.21 -11.52
N PRO A 63 -12.60 14.58 -12.80
CA PRO A 63 -13.79 15.31 -13.26
C PRO A 63 -15.07 14.49 -13.13
#